data_AF-A0A2D7CU90-F1
#
_entry.id   AF-A0A2D7CU90-F1
#
_cell.length_a   1.000
_cell.length_b   1.000
_cell.length_c   1.000
_cell.angle_alpha   90.00
_cell.angle_beta   90.00
_cell.angle_gamma   90.00
#
_symmetry.space_group_name_H-M   'P 1'
#
loop_
_entity.id
_entity.type
_entity.pdbx_description
1 polymer ?
#
loop_
_entity_poly.entity_id
_entity_poly.type
_entity_poly.pdbx_seq_one_letter_code
_entity_poly.pdbx_strand_id
1 'polypeptide(L)' 'MSEEDTPLPEDEQKQLALRIILEAWEDALSQGVSAEMVASSAIFAALTDMIEHYGEEPVAEMVA' A
#
# COMPACT_ATOMS: atom_id res chain seq x y z
N MET A 1 -20.40 22.06 11.78
CA MET A 1 -19.27 21.12 11.81
C MET A 1 -19.53 20.16 10.68
N SER A 2 -18.62 20.14 9.71
CA SER A 2 -18.81 19.60 8.35
C SER A 2 -19.12 18.11 8.34
N GLU A 3 -19.94 17.67 7.39
CA GLU A 3 -20.31 16.27 7.12
C GLU A 3 -19.15 15.41 6.55
N GLU A 4 -17.89 15.86 6.69
CA GLU A 4 -16.72 15.34 5.95
C GLU A 4 -15.95 14.20 6.63
N ASP A 5 -16.29 13.79 7.85
CA ASP A 5 -15.44 12.88 8.65
C ASP A 5 -15.96 11.44 8.75
N THR A 6 -16.91 11.03 7.90
CA THR A 6 -17.33 9.62 7.87
C THR A 6 -16.38 8.85 6.96
N PRO A 7 -15.57 7.90 7.48
CA PRO A 7 -14.72 7.08 6.65
C PRO A 7 -15.58 6.30 5.65
N LEU A 8 -15.06 6.15 4.42
CA LEU A 8 -15.72 5.40 3.36
C LEU A 8 -16.07 3.98 3.86
N PRO A 9 -17.13 3.34 3.33
CA PRO A 9 -17.36 1.92 3.56
C PRO A 9 -16.12 1.07 3.27
N GLU A 10 -15.89 -0.01 4.01
CA GLU A 10 -14.68 -0.85 3.90
C GLU A 10 -14.41 -1.33 2.46
N ASP A 11 -15.46 -1.74 1.74
CA ASP A 11 -15.34 -2.18 0.35
C ASP A 11 -14.92 -1.05 -0.59
N GLU A 12 -15.41 0.17 -0.34
CA GLU A 12 -15.01 1.37 -1.10
C GLU A 12 -13.57 1.76 -0.78
N GLN A 13 -13.15 1.65 0.48
CA GLN A 13 -11.75 1.87 0.87
C GLN A 13 -10.82 0.88 0.17
N LYS A 14 -11.15 -0.42 0.15
CA LYS A 14 -10.35 -1.44 -0.53
C LYS A 14 -10.23 -1.17 -2.03
N GLN A 15 -11.36 -0.84 -2.68
CA GLN A 15 -11.36 -0.53 -4.12
C GLN A 15 -10.57 0.75 -4.43
N LEU A 16 -10.68 1.77 -3.60
CA LEU A 16 -9.95 3.02 -3.75
C LEU A 16 -8.44 2.80 -3.55
N ALA A 17 -8.05 2.10 -2.48
CA ALA A 17 -6.64 1.82 -2.18
C ALA A 17 -5.97 1.03 -3.31
N LEU A 18 -6.63 -0.01 -3.83
CA LEU A 18 -6.11 -0.78 -4.96
C LEU A 18 -5.93 0.10 -6.20
N ARG A 19 -6.91 0.96 -6.51
CA ARG A 19 -6.83 1.86 -7.66
C ARG A 19 -5.66 2.83 -7.53
N ILE A 20 -5.49 3.45 -6.37
CA ILE A 20 -4.38 4.37 -6.09
C ILE A 20 -3.03 3.67 -6.29
N ILE A 21 -2.89 2.44 -5.79
CA ILE A 21 -1.66 1.67 -5.95
C ILE A 21 -1.39 1.36 -7.43
N LEU A 22 -2.41 0.99 -8.20
CA LEU A 22 -2.27 0.69 -9.63
C LEU A 22 -1.92 1.94 -10.45
N GLU A 23 -2.56 3.08 -10.16
CA GLU A 23 -2.25 4.36 -10.80
C GLU A 23 -0.81 4.79 -10.51
N ALA A 24 -0.37 4.74 -9.25
CA ALA A 24 1.01 5.02 -8.88
C ALA A 24 2.03 4.08 -9.54
N TRP A 25 1.63 2.83 -9.77
CA TRP A 25 2.44 1.85 -10.48
C TRP A 25 2.63 2.25 -11.94
N GLU A 26 1.55 2.57 -12.65
CA GLU A 26 1.60 3.03 -14.04
C GLU A 26 2.44 4.30 -14.19
N ASP A 27 2.29 5.25 -13.26
CA ASP A 27 3.07 6.48 -13.21
C ASP A 27 4.57 6.21 -13.06
N ALA A 28 4.96 5.24 -12.21
CA ALA A 28 6.36 4.87 -12.04
C ALA A 28 6.95 4.24 -13.31
N LEU A 29 6.19 3.38 -13.99
CA LEU A 29 6.62 2.80 -15.27
C LEU A 29 6.79 3.87 -16.36
N SER A 30 5.90 4.87 -16.40
CA SER A 30 5.98 5.97 -17.37
C SER A 30 7.24 6.83 -17.20
N GLN A 31 7.79 6.86 -15.97
CA GLN A 31 9.04 7.55 -15.62
C GLN A 31 10.29 6.71 -15.88
N GLY A 32 10.15 5.47 -16.39
CA GLY A 32 11.27 4.58 -16.71
C GLY A 32 11.74 3.71 -15.55
N VAL A 33 10.99 3.66 -14.43
CA VAL A 33 11.25 2.71 -13.35
C VAL A 33 10.83 1.31 -13.81
N SER A 34 11.63 0.28 -13.54
CA SER A 34 11.25 -1.09 -13.87
C SER A 34 10.17 -1.61 -12.92
N ALA A 35 9.27 -2.45 -13.43
CA ALA A 35 8.22 -3.06 -12.60
C ALA A 35 8.78 -3.84 -11.40
N GLU A 36 9.95 -4.48 -11.57
CA GLU A 36 10.66 -5.17 -10.49
C GLU A 36 11.07 -4.21 -9.36
N MET A 37 11.64 -3.04 -9.72
CA MET A 37 12.02 -2.02 -8.73
C MET A 37 10.80 -1.45 -8.00
N VAL A 38 9.69 -1.22 -8.70
CA VAL A 38 8.43 -0.78 -8.07
C VAL A 38 7.93 -1.85 -7.10
N ALA A 39 7.92 -3.12 -7.51
CA ALA A 39 7.48 -4.23 -6.67
C ALA A 39 8.33 -4.37 -5.40
N SER A 40 9.65 -4.41 -5.52
CA SER A 40 10.56 -4.52 -4.37
C SER A 40 10.41 -3.33 -3.41
N SER A 41 10.24 -2.12 -3.96
CA SER A 41 10.04 -0.91 -3.15
C SER A 41 8.69 -0.93 -2.42
N ALA A 42 7.62 -1.38 -3.09
CA ALA A 42 6.30 -1.51 -2.49
C ALA A 42 6.28 -2.56 -1.36
N ILE A 43 6.95 -3.70 -1.57
CA ILE A 43 7.11 -4.72 -0.53
C ILE A 43 7.85 -4.13 0.66
N PHE A 44 8.98 -3.46 0.44
CA PHE A 44 9.75 -2.84 1.52
C PHE A 44 8.92 -1.82 2.32
N ALA A 45 8.19 -0.94 1.63
CA ALA A 45 7.33 0.05 2.26
C ALA A 45 6.21 -0.61 3.09
N ALA A 46 5.52 -1.61 2.52
CA ALA A 46 4.46 -2.33 3.20
C ALA A 46 4.97 -3.08 4.44
N LEU A 47 6.10 -3.78 4.34
CA LEU A 47 6.69 -4.48 5.48
C LEU A 47 7.13 -3.51 6.57
N THR A 48 7.72 -2.37 6.21
CA THR A 48 8.16 -1.36 7.19
C THR A 48 6.96 -0.82 7.99
N ASP A 49 5.88 -0.45 7.32
CA ASP A 49 4.65 0.04 7.97
C ASP A 49 4.01 -1.03 8.88
N MET A 50 3.95 -2.28 8.40
CA MET A 50 3.45 -3.38 9.22
C MET A 50 4.33 -3.67 10.44
N ILE A 51 5.66 -3.58 10.31
CA ILE A 51 6.59 -3.78 11.44
C ILE A 51 6.40 -2.67 12.47
N GLU A 52 6.20 -1.43 12.04
CA GLU A 52 5.90 -0.31 12.95
C GLU A 52 4.59 -0.51 13.73
N HIS A 53 3.58 -1.12 13.10
CA HIS A 53 2.27 -1.37 13.73
C HIS A 53 2.22 -2.64 14.60
N TYR A 54 2.86 -3.72 14.16
CA TYR A 54 2.67 -5.06 14.72
C TYR A 54 3.96 -5.68 15.30
N GLY A 55 5.13 -5.13 15.00
CA GLY A 55 6.44 -5.66 15.40
C GLY A 55 7.08 -6.60 14.37
N GLU A 56 8.37 -6.86 14.51
CA GLU A 56 9.15 -7.66 13.55
C GLU A 56 8.71 -9.12 13.48
N GLU A 57 8.56 -9.79 14.63
CA GLU A 57 8.23 -11.23 14.68
C GLU A 57 6.86 -11.55 14.06
N PRO A 58 5.76 -10.83 14.40
CA PRO A 58 4.46 -11.11 13.80
C PRO A 58 4.43 -10.90 12.30
N VAL A 59 5.15 -9.90 11.78
CA VAL A 59 5.22 -9.64 10.33
C VAL A 59 6.04 -10.70 9.63
N ALA A 60 7.13 -11.19 10.24
CA ALA A 60 7.91 -12.30 9.70
C ALA A 60 7.07 -13.58 9.56
N GLU A 61 6.21 -13.88 10.53
CA GLU A 61 5.27 -15.01 10.45
C GLU A 61 4.21 -14.85 9.35
N MET A 62 3.79 -13.62 9.04
CA MET A 62 2.79 -13.35 7.98
C MET A 62 3.31 -13.60 6.56
N VAL A 63 4.64 -13.52 6.35
CA VAL A 63 5.27 -13.55 5.01
C VAL A 63 6.12 -14.80 4.75
N ALA A 64 6.19 -15.70 5.73
CA ALA A 64 6.90 -16.99 5.66
C ALA A 64 6.11 -18.05 4.85
#